data_AF-A0A6P0VUN4-F1
#
_entry.id   AF-A0A6P0VUN4-F1
#
_cell.length_a   1.000
_cell.length_b   1.000
_cell.length_c   1.000
_cell.angle_alpha   90.00
_cell.angle_beta   90.00
_cell.angle_gamma   90.00
#
_symmetry.space_group_name_H-M   'P 1'
#
loop_
_entity.id
_entity.type
_entity.pdbx_description
1 polymer ?
#
loop_
_entity_poly.entity_id
_entity_poly.type
_entity_poly.pdbx_seq_one_letter_code
_entity_poly.pdbx_strand_id
1 'polypeptide(L)'
;MRQKLQEIHPDLELDTNPFTLKDEFPGNPALKCYADQVWWLTVVTPVITTIFIALLVSRFNYEGFNWLRSGLFFTGWILGLFLSTLNSKSLIRYAWWFLLPVIVATLFWNAGITPKLLADYGSYDLIAVTYLFLSLFEPFIRPFAFGVAVGVAVGVAFGVAVGVAAGVTFGVGVGAGASSSKTKVSSKLPPVKF
;
A
#
# COMPACT_ATOMS: atom_id res chain seq x y z
N MET A 1 -1.58 16.20 -16.81
CA MET A 1 -1.47 14.77 -16.46
C MET A 1 -2.84 14.10 -16.44
N ARG A 2 -3.85 14.66 -15.74
CA ARG A 2 -5.24 14.13 -15.71
C ARG A 2 -5.86 13.90 -17.11
N GLN A 3 -5.73 14.86 -18.02
CA GLN A 3 -6.25 14.72 -19.40
C GLN A 3 -5.65 13.52 -20.14
N LYS A 4 -4.33 13.30 -20.03
CA LYS A 4 -3.65 12.13 -20.63
C LYS A 4 -4.12 10.79 -20.04
N LEU A 5 -4.52 10.75 -18.76
CA LEU A 5 -5.07 9.54 -18.15
C LEU A 5 -6.49 9.25 -18.67
N GLN A 6 -7.30 10.30 -18.81
CA GLN A 6 -8.66 10.19 -19.36
C GLN A 6 -8.67 9.82 -20.85
N GLU A 7 -7.64 10.23 -21.61
CA GLU A 7 -7.42 9.76 -22.98
C GLU A 7 -7.16 8.25 -23.07
N ILE A 8 -6.53 7.66 -22.04
CA ILE A 8 -6.30 6.21 -21.98
C ILE A 8 -7.58 5.49 -21.58
N HIS A 9 -8.28 5.97 -20.56
CA HIS A 9 -9.54 5.40 -20.10
C HIS A 9 -10.38 6.45 -19.34
N PRO A 10 -11.68 6.65 -19.68
CA PRO A 10 -12.48 7.75 -19.14
C PRO A 10 -12.67 7.68 -17.61
N ASP A 11 -12.73 6.47 -17.06
CA ASP A 11 -12.90 6.25 -15.61
C ASP A 11 -11.59 6.24 -14.81
N LEU A 12 -10.46 6.52 -15.46
CA LEU A 12 -9.15 6.49 -14.81
C LEU A 12 -8.88 7.80 -14.08
N GLU A 13 -9.09 7.81 -12.76
CA GLU A 13 -8.69 8.92 -11.89
C GLU A 13 -7.27 8.73 -11.35
N LEU A 14 -6.68 9.79 -10.79
CA LEU A 14 -5.28 9.77 -10.31
C LEU A 14 -5.06 8.81 -9.12
N ASP A 15 -6.11 8.55 -8.35
CA ASP A 15 -6.15 7.70 -7.16
C ASP A 15 -6.76 6.32 -7.45
N THR A 16 -7.25 6.10 -8.67
CA THR A 16 -7.84 4.82 -9.06
C THR A 16 -6.72 3.80 -9.29
N ASN A 17 -6.83 2.65 -8.64
CA ASN A 17 -5.91 1.54 -8.85
C ASN A 17 -6.15 0.94 -10.26
N PRO A 18 -5.20 1.00 -11.21
CA PRO A 18 -5.40 0.52 -12.57
C PRO A 18 -5.67 -0.99 -12.67
N PHE A 19 -5.35 -1.77 -11.62
CA PHE A 19 -5.62 -3.21 -11.59
C PHE A 19 -7.09 -3.56 -11.33
N THR A 20 -7.94 -2.60 -10.94
CA THR A 20 -9.39 -2.84 -10.84
C THR A 20 -10.05 -2.99 -12.22
N LEU A 21 -9.43 -2.42 -13.27
CA LEU A 21 -9.90 -2.45 -14.66
C LEU A 21 -9.24 -3.58 -15.48
N LYS A 22 -8.75 -4.64 -14.82
CA LYS A 22 -7.99 -5.72 -15.45
C LYS A 22 -8.79 -6.48 -16.53
N ASP A 23 -10.10 -6.53 -16.37
CA ASP A 23 -11.01 -7.18 -17.31
C ASP A 23 -11.03 -6.49 -18.69
N GLU A 24 -10.61 -5.21 -18.74
CA GLU A 24 -10.58 -4.40 -19.96
C GLU A 24 -9.21 -4.39 -20.67
N PHE A 25 -8.19 -4.98 -20.05
CA PHE A 25 -6.84 -5.03 -20.63
C PHE A 25 -6.77 -5.68 -22.02
N PRO A 26 -7.56 -6.72 -22.35
CA PRO A 26 -7.58 -7.27 -23.72
C PRO A 26 -8.07 -6.26 -24.76
N GLY A 27 -8.94 -5.32 -24.38
CA GLY A 27 -9.50 -4.29 -25.27
C GLY A 27 -8.69 -2.99 -25.31
N ASN A 28 -7.82 -2.75 -24.33
CA ASN A 28 -7.06 -1.51 -24.21
C ASN A 28 -5.58 -1.76 -23.85
N PRO A 29 -4.68 -1.90 -24.85
CA PRO A 29 -3.27 -2.17 -24.60
C PRO A 29 -2.54 -1.01 -23.92
N ALA A 30 -3.02 0.24 -24.09
CA ALA A 30 -2.45 1.40 -23.42
C ALA A 30 -2.70 1.36 -21.90
N LEU A 31 -3.91 0.95 -21.49
CA LEU A 31 -4.25 0.75 -20.08
C LEU A 31 -3.38 -0.33 -19.43
N LYS A 32 -3.14 -1.44 -20.14
CA LYS A 32 -2.23 -2.50 -19.66
C LYS A 32 -0.80 -1.98 -19.47
N CYS A 33 -0.25 -1.28 -20.45
CA CYS A 33 1.11 -0.73 -20.36
C CYS A 33 1.24 0.26 -19.19
N TYR A 34 0.21 1.09 -18.97
CA TYR A 34 0.17 1.98 -17.81
C TYR A 34 0.12 1.21 -16.48
N ALA A 35 -0.72 0.17 -16.37
CA ALA A 35 -0.77 -0.67 -15.18
C ALA A 35 0.58 -1.34 -14.89
N ASP A 36 1.26 -1.86 -15.92
CA ASP A 36 2.60 -2.46 -15.80
C ASP A 36 3.64 -1.42 -15.33
N GLN A 37 3.58 -0.17 -15.81
CA GLN A 37 4.47 0.91 -15.35
C GLN A 37 4.24 1.25 -13.87
N VAL A 38 2.97 1.37 -13.45
CA VAL A 38 2.61 1.63 -12.05
C VAL A 38 3.07 0.47 -11.16
N TRP A 39 2.92 -0.77 -11.63
CA TRP A 39 3.43 -1.94 -10.92
C TRP A 39 4.94 -1.84 -10.69
N TRP A 40 5.71 -1.62 -11.76
CA TRP A 40 7.16 -1.51 -11.70
C TRP A 40 7.62 -0.38 -10.79
N LEU A 41 6.96 0.78 -10.87
CA LEU A 41 7.28 1.92 -10.01
C LEU A 41 7.08 1.55 -8.54
N THR A 42 6.00 0.85 -8.21
CA THR A 42 5.68 0.45 -6.83
C THR A 42 6.64 -0.62 -6.30
N VAL A 43 7.13 -1.51 -7.16
CA VAL A 43 8.15 -2.51 -6.80
C VAL A 43 9.52 -1.88 -6.60
N VAL A 44 9.94 -1.00 -7.51
CA VAL A 44 11.32 -0.46 -7.56
C VAL A 44 11.54 0.67 -6.55
N THR A 45 10.53 1.50 -6.29
CA THR A 45 10.65 2.65 -5.37
C THR A 45 11.24 2.28 -4.00
N PRO A 46 10.69 1.30 -3.24
CA PRO A 46 11.24 0.96 -1.93
C PRO A 46 12.64 0.34 -2.01
N VAL A 47 13.00 -0.32 -3.13
CA VAL A 47 14.35 -0.85 -3.34
C VAL A 47 15.36 0.30 -3.41
N ILE A 48 15.09 1.29 -4.27
CA ILE A 48 15.95 2.47 -4.42
C ILE A 48 16.03 3.23 -3.09
N THR A 49 14.89 3.47 -2.44
CA THR A 49 14.83 4.15 -1.14
C THR A 49 15.67 3.43 -0.09
N THR A 50 15.62 2.10 -0.04
CA THR A 50 16.39 1.33 0.95
C THR A 50 17.88 1.33 0.64
N ILE A 51 18.28 1.24 -0.64
CA ILE A 51 19.69 1.40 -1.03
C ILE A 51 20.20 2.78 -0.59
N PHE A 52 19.41 3.83 -0.82
CA PHE A 52 19.76 5.19 -0.43
C PHE A 52 19.91 5.33 1.10
N ILE A 53 18.95 4.78 1.86
CA ILE A 53 19.02 4.75 3.33
C ILE A 53 20.23 3.93 3.80
N ALA A 54 20.51 2.79 3.18
CA ALA A 54 21.65 1.95 3.52
C ALA A 54 22.98 2.69 3.32
N LEU A 55 23.11 3.43 2.22
CA LEU A 55 24.28 4.28 1.95
C LEU A 55 24.43 5.40 2.99
N LEU A 56 23.33 6.08 3.35
CA LEU A 56 23.34 7.12 4.39
C LEU A 56 23.70 6.56 5.77
N VAL A 57 23.06 5.47 6.20
CA VAL A 57 23.31 4.84 7.50
C VAL A 57 24.74 4.35 7.60
N SER A 58 25.26 3.71 6.55
CA SER A 58 26.66 3.26 6.48
C SER A 58 27.66 4.43 6.60
N ARG A 59 27.27 5.64 6.17
CA ARG A 59 28.13 6.82 6.28
C ARG A 59 28.19 7.39 7.69
N PHE A 60 27.10 7.30 8.46
CA PHE A 60 26.95 8.00 9.74
C PHE A 60 27.02 7.09 10.99
N ASN A 61 26.77 5.78 10.85
CA ASN A 61 26.75 4.84 11.96
C ASN A 61 27.85 3.78 11.83
N TYR A 62 28.45 3.39 12.96
CA TYR A 62 29.41 2.29 13.03
C TYR A 62 28.76 0.90 12.92
N GLU A 63 27.45 0.82 13.16
CA GLU A 63 26.69 -0.41 12.99
C GLU A 63 26.30 -0.56 11.51
N GLY A 64 26.76 -1.66 10.89
CA GLY A 64 26.46 -1.95 9.50
C GLY A 64 24.97 -2.06 9.22
N PHE A 65 24.55 -1.67 8.01
CA PHE A 65 23.15 -1.77 7.59
C PHE A 65 22.65 -3.22 7.65
N ASN A 66 21.53 -3.46 8.35
CA ASN A 66 21.01 -4.81 8.53
C ASN A 66 20.20 -5.26 7.30
N TRP A 67 20.92 -5.80 6.31
CA TRP A 67 20.35 -6.30 5.06
C TRP A 67 19.32 -7.41 5.25
N LEU A 68 19.47 -8.26 6.27
CA LEU A 68 18.51 -9.32 6.57
C LEU A 68 17.15 -8.72 6.94
N ARG A 69 17.16 -7.71 7.83
CA ARG A 69 15.96 -6.99 8.27
C ARG A 69 15.22 -6.36 7.09
N SER A 70 15.96 -5.69 6.22
CA SER A 70 15.42 -5.04 5.02
C SER A 70 14.94 -6.07 3.99
N GLY A 71 15.65 -7.19 3.82
CA GLY A 71 15.23 -8.29 2.95
C GLY A 71 13.86 -8.83 3.33
N LEU A 72 13.60 -9.01 4.62
CA LEU A 72 12.28 -9.46 5.11
C LEU A 72 11.18 -8.43 4.90
N PHE A 73 11.50 -7.14 5.04
CA PHE A 73 10.58 -6.08 4.66
C PHE A 73 10.23 -6.18 3.17
N PHE A 74 11.23 -6.41 2.29
CA PHE A 74 10.99 -6.55 0.86
C PHE A 74 10.19 -7.78 0.48
N THR A 75 10.43 -8.93 1.11
CA THR A 75 9.64 -10.13 0.84
C THR A 75 8.19 -9.92 1.25
N GLY A 76 7.94 -9.32 2.41
CA GLY A 76 6.60 -8.92 2.85
C GLY A 76 5.94 -7.92 1.90
N TRP A 77 6.70 -6.92 1.45
CA TRP A 77 6.22 -5.90 0.50
C TRP A 77 5.85 -6.49 -0.86
N ILE A 78 6.74 -7.28 -1.48
CA ILE A 78 6.51 -7.93 -2.77
C ILE A 78 5.32 -8.89 -2.67
N LEU A 79 5.22 -9.64 -1.57
CA LEU A 79 4.09 -10.53 -1.32
C LEU A 79 2.78 -9.73 -1.22
N GLY A 80 2.78 -8.60 -0.50
CA GLY A 80 1.64 -7.70 -0.41
C GLY A 80 1.22 -7.12 -1.77
N LEU A 81 2.19 -6.69 -2.58
CA LEU A 81 1.94 -6.21 -3.95
C LEU A 81 1.36 -7.33 -4.83
N PHE A 82 1.94 -8.52 -4.76
CA PHE A 82 1.43 -9.68 -5.50
C PHE A 82 -0.01 -9.97 -5.11
N LEU A 83 -0.33 -10.01 -3.80
CA LEU A 83 -1.69 -10.18 -3.31
C LEU A 83 -2.63 -9.06 -3.79
N SER A 84 -2.17 -7.81 -3.87
CA SER A 84 -2.99 -6.69 -4.38
C SER A 84 -3.30 -6.80 -5.87
N THR A 85 -2.45 -7.45 -6.66
CA THR A 85 -2.68 -7.70 -8.09
C THR A 85 -3.60 -8.89 -8.37
N LEU A 86 -3.85 -9.72 -7.35
CA LEU A 86 -4.79 -10.83 -7.43
C LEU A 86 -6.21 -10.28 -7.19
N ASN A 87 -6.92 -9.98 -8.27
CA ASN A 87 -8.33 -9.57 -8.26
C ASN A 87 -9.30 -10.71 -7.86
N SER A 88 -8.84 -11.67 -7.07
CA SER A 88 -9.64 -12.81 -6.63
C SER A 88 -10.12 -12.58 -5.21
N LYS A 89 -11.42 -12.28 -5.07
CA LYS A 89 -12.10 -12.15 -3.77
C LYS A 89 -11.89 -13.37 -2.87
N SER A 90 -11.73 -14.57 -3.44
CA SER A 90 -11.47 -15.78 -2.67
C SER A 90 -10.06 -15.80 -2.09
N LEU A 91 -9.06 -15.38 -2.87
CA LEU A 91 -7.66 -15.41 -2.47
C LEU A 91 -7.35 -14.39 -1.36
N ILE A 92 -7.96 -13.21 -1.43
CA ILE A 92 -7.92 -12.21 -0.35
C ILE A 92 -8.55 -12.77 0.94
N ARG A 93 -9.67 -13.50 0.82
CA ARG A 93 -10.32 -14.14 1.97
C ARG A 93 -9.43 -15.21 2.62
N TYR A 94 -8.74 -16.03 1.82
CA TYR A 94 -7.78 -17.01 2.33
C TYR A 94 -6.54 -16.36 2.95
N ALA A 95 -6.02 -15.30 2.32
CA ALA A 95 -4.91 -14.54 2.87
C ALA A 95 -5.26 -13.96 4.24
N TRP A 96 -6.47 -13.40 4.41
CA TRP A 96 -6.95 -12.94 5.72
C TRP A 96 -7.11 -14.09 6.73
N TRP A 97 -7.62 -15.23 6.29
CA TRP A 97 -7.73 -16.43 7.14
C TRP A 97 -6.37 -16.94 7.62
N PHE A 98 -5.30 -16.73 6.87
CA PHE A 98 -3.94 -17.11 7.26
C PHE A 98 -3.22 -16.02 8.06
N LEU A 99 -3.37 -14.76 7.66
CA LEU A 99 -2.72 -13.61 8.30
C LEU A 99 -3.31 -13.28 9.66
N LEU A 100 -4.63 -13.38 9.84
CA LEU A 100 -5.30 -13.01 11.09
C LEU A 100 -4.84 -13.88 12.28
N PRO A 101 -4.77 -15.22 12.19
CA PRO A 101 -4.20 -16.05 13.26
C PRO A 101 -2.75 -15.68 13.59
N VAL A 102 -1.92 -15.39 12.58
CA VAL A 102 -0.52 -15.01 12.78
C VAL A 102 -0.43 -13.66 13.52
N ILE A 103 -1.25 -12.68 13.12
CA ILE A 103 -1.33 -11.38 13.79
C ILE A 103 -1.81 -11.54 15.24
N VAL A 104 -2.89 -12.29 15.47
CA VAL A 104 -3.43 -12.55 16.81
C VAL A 104 -2.42 -13.27 17.69
N ALA A 105 -1.76 -14.32 17.18
CA ALA A 105 -0.72 -15.04 17.89
C ALA A 105 0.45 -14.11 18.25
N THR A 106 0.87 -13.25 17.33
CA THR A 106 1.94 -12.27 17.55
C THR A 106 1.53 -11.23 18.62
N LEU A 107 0.29 -10.75 18.60
CA LEU A 107 -0.22 -9.80 19.61
C LEU A 107 -0.32 -10.43 20.99
N PHE A 108 -0.87 -11.65 21.09
CA PHE A 108 -0.97 -12.37 22.36
C PHE A 108 0.41 -12.68 22.94
N TRP A 109 1.39 -12.96 22.08
CA TRP A 109 2.77 -13.17 22.48
C TRP A 109 3.40 -11.89 23.05
N ASN A 110 3.29 -10.77 22.33
CA ASN A 110 3.83 -9.49 22.78
C ASN A 110 3.13 -8.94 24.04
N ALA A 111 1.85 -9.26 24.23
CA ALA A 111 1.11 -8.94 25.45
C ALA A 111 1.50 -9.81 26.65
N GLY A 112 2.37 -10.82 26.47
CA GLY A 112 2.78 -11.75 27.52
C GLY A 112 1.68 -12.74 27.95
N ILE A 113 0.58 -12.84 27.19
CA ILE A 113 -0.54 -13.74 27.49
C ILE A 113 -0.16 -15.18 27.13
N THR A 114 0.42 -15.38 25.94
CA THR A 114 0.86 -16.70 25.47
C THR A 114 1.89 -17.36 26.38
N PRO A 115 2.98 -16.69 26.82
CA PRO A 115 3.95 -17.32 27.73
C PRO A 115 3.34 -17.67 29.10
N LYS A 116 2.36 -16.90 29.60
CA LYS A 116 1.64 -17.25 30.83
C LYS A 116 0.77 -18.50 30.66
N LEU A 117 0.00 -18.58 29.57
CA LEU A 117 -0.81 -19.76 29.27
C LEU A 117 0.04 -21.02 29.03
N LEU A 118 1.20 -20.87 28.37
CA LEU A 118 2.14 -21.98 28.20
C LEU A 118 2.79 -22.40 29.52
N ALA A 119 3.05 -21.48 30.45
CA ALA A 119 3.59 -21.82 31.76
C ALA A 119 2.57 -22.54 32.65
N ASP A 120 1.29 -22.15 32.59
CA ASP A 120 0.22 -22.75 33.40
C ASP A 120 -0.29 -24.09 32.85
N TYR A 121 -0.28 -24.29 31.52
CA TYR A 121 -0.91 -25.45 30.87
C TYR A 121 0.02 -26.26 29.95
N GLY A 122 1.23 -25.79 29.66
CA GLY A 122 2.15 -26.46 28.75
C GLY A 122 2.95 -27.56 29.43
N SER A 123 3.07 -28.72 28.78
CA SER A 123 4.11 -29.68 29.15
C SER A 123 5.50 -29.11 28.84
N TYR A 124 6.52 -29.49 29.61
CA TYR A 124 7.90 -29.00 29.43
C TYR A 124 8.41 -29.16 27.99
N ASP A 125 8.04 -30.26 27.31
CA ASP A 125 8.39 -30.49 25.90
C ASP A 125 7.74 -29.47 24.95
N LEU A 126 6.48 -29.11 25.18
CA LEU A 126 5.74 -28.17 24.33
C LEU A 126 6.28 -26.74 24.51
N ILE A 127 6.66 -26.38 25.74
CA ILE A 127 7.35 -25.12 26.03
C ILE A 127 8.70 -25.07 25.30
N ALA A 128 9.50 -26.13 25.39
CA ALA A 128 10.82 -26.20 24.75
C ALA A 128 10.73 -26.12 23.21
N VAL A 129 9.80 -26.86 22.59
CA VAL A 129 9.56 -26.79 21.14
C VAL A 129 9.07 -25.41 20.73
N THR A 130 8.22 -24.76 21.53
CA THR A 130 7.74 -23.40 21.26
C THR A 130 8.86 -22.39 21.34
N TYR A 131 9.74 -22.45 22.34
CA TYR A 131 10.91 -21.58 22.43
C TYR A 131 11.93 -21.87 21.32
N LEU A 132 12.14 -23.12 20.92
CA LEU A 132 13.00 -23.47 19.80
C LEU A 132 12.46 -22.86 18.50
N PHE A 133 11.17 -23.04 18.23
CA PHE A 133 10.50 -22.45 17.08
C PHE A 133 10.58 -20.92 17.13
N LEU A 134 10.27 -20.29 18.26
CA LEU A 134 10.40 -18.86 18.40
C LEU A 134 11.84 -18.39 18.25
N SER A 135 12.85 -19.08 18.77
CA SER A 135 14.24 -18.68 18.61
C SER A 135 14.68 -18.70 17.13
N LEU A 136 14.12 -19.62 16.33
CA LEU A 136 14.32 -19.67 14.89
C LEU A 136 13.62 -18.51 14.18
N PHE A 137 12.46 -18.08 14.68
CA PHE A 137 11.64 -17.04 14.07
C PHE A 137 11.80 -15.63 14.68
N GLU A 138 12.43 -15.47 15.84
CA GLU A 138 12.66 -14.18 16.52
C GLU A 138 13.46 -13.19 15.65
N PRO A 139 14.51 -13.64 14.91
CA PRO A 139 15.22 -12.81 13.94
C PRO A 139 14.32 -12.36 12.78
N PHE A 140 13.15 -12.97 12.60
CA PHE A 140 12.20 -12.67 11.53
C PHE A 140 11.01 -11.85 12.04
N ILE A 141 10.43 -12.21 13.18
CA ILE A 141 9.19 -11.64 13.72
C ILE A 141 9.40 -10.20 14.18
N ARG A 142 10.49 -9.88 14.90
CA ARG A 142 10.75 -8.51 15.37
C ARG A 142 10.99 -7.53 14.22
N PRO A 143 11.82 -7.87 13.22
CA PRO A 143 11.92 -7.12 11.98
C PRO A 143 10.61 -6.95 11.25
N PHE A 144 9.86 -8.03 11.11
CA PHE A 144 8.64 -8.06 10.33
C PHE A 144 7.53 -7.24 10.98
N ALA A 145 7.29 -7.41 12.29
CA ALA A 145 6.30 -6.64 13.03
C ALA A 145 6.63 -5.14 13.03
N PHE A 146 7.90 -4.78 13.24
CA PHE A 146 8.34 -3.38 13.16
C PHE A 146 8.25 -2.85 11.72
N GLY A 147 8.61 -3.66 10.73
CA GLY A 147 8.55 -3.32 9.31
C GLY A 147 7.11 -3.13 8.82
N VAL A 148 6.17 -3.94 9.29
CA VAL A 148 4.74 -3.79 9.00
C VAL A 148 4.20 -2.54 9.72
N ALA A 149 4.51 -2.33 11.00
CA ALA A 149 4.04 -1.15 11.73
C ALA A 149 4.56 0.15 11.11
N VAL A 150 5.85 0.23 10.81
CA VAL A 150 6.46 1.39 10.14
C VAL A 150 5.97 1.49 8.70
N GLY A 151 5.85 0.38 7.97
CA GLY A 151 5.36 0.36 6.59
C GLY A 151 3.92 0.86 6.48
N VAL A 152 3.04 0.47 7.40
CA VAL A 152 1.66 0.96 7.47
C VAL A 152 1.64 2.42 7.90
N ALA A 153 2.37 2.80 8.95
CA ALA A 153 2.38 4.18 9.44
C ALA A 153 2.93 5.15 8.39
N VAL A 154 4.07 4.83 7.77
CA VAL A 154 4.69 5.64 6.71
C VAL A 154 3.84 5.58 5.45
N GLY A 155 3.36 4.40 5.03
CA GLY A 155 2.55 4.25 3.83
C GLY A 155 1.23 5.03 3.91
N VAL A 156 0.55 4.99 5.05
CA VAL A 156 -0.67 5.78 5.30
C VAL A 156 -0.34 7.25 5.42
N ALA A 157 0.69 7.64 6.19
CA ALA A 157 1.04 9.05 6.37
C ALA A 157 1.47 9.71 5.05
N PHE A 158 2.35 9.08 4.28
CA PHE A 158 2.77 9.58 2.97
C PHE A 158 1.65 9.52 1.94
N GLY A 159 0.90 8.41 1.89
CA GLY A 159 -0.22 8.26 0.96
C GLY A 159 -1.29 9.33 1.18
N VAL A 160 -1.65 9.58 2.44
CA VAL A 160 -2.62 10.62 2.80
C VAL A 160 -2.03 12.02 2.59
N ALA A 161 -0.79 12.29 3.03
CA ALA A 161 -0.20 13.62 2.89
C ALA A 161 -0.02 14.03 1.42
N VAL A 162 0.52 13.13 0.58
CA VAL A 162 0.70 13.39 -0.85
C VAL A 162 -0.65 13.44 -1.57
N GLY A 163 -1.57 12.53 -1.25
CA GLY A 163 -2.91 12.51 -1.83
C GLY A 163 -3.72 13.78 -1.51
N VAL A 164 -3.68 14.24 -0.26
CA VAL A 164 -4.38 15.46 0.18
C VAL A 164 -3.69 16.71 -0.37
N ALA A 165 -2.36 16.81 -0.31
CA ALA A 165 -1.65 17.98 -0.82
C ALA A 165 -1.87 18.16 -2.33
N ALA A 166 -1.78 17.08 -3.11
CA ALA A 166 -2.09 17.09 -4.53
C ALA A 166 -3.58 17.35 -4.78
N GLY A 167 -4.48 16.70 -4.05
CA GLY A 167 -5.93 16.89 -4.19
C GLY A 167 -6.38 18.33 -3.93
N VAL A 168 -5.84 18.98 -2.90
CA VAL A 168 -6.23 20.35 -2.50
C VAL A 168 -5.63 21.40 -3.45
N THR A 169 -4.35 21.29 -3.80
CA THR A 169 -3.72 22.27 -4.72
C THR A 169 -4.37 22.24 -6.11
N PHE A 170 -4.68 21.05 -6.63
CA PHE A 170 -5.32 20.94 -7.95
C PHE A 170 -6.85 21.16 -7.91
N GLY A 171 -7.53 20.74 -6.84
CA GLY A 171 -8.99 20.94 -6.69
C GLY A 171 -9.38 22.41 -6.53
N VAL A 172 -8.63 23.18 -5.73
CA VAL A 172 -8.90 24.60 -5.49
C VAL A 172 -8.48 25.46 -6.69
N GLY A 173 -7.36 25.15 -7.35
CA GLY A 173 -6.88 25.90 -8.52
C GLY A 173 -7.79 25.82 -9.74
N VAL A 174 -8.43 24.67 -9.97
CA VAL A 174 -9.30 24.46 -11.15
C VAL A 174 -10.77 24.81 -10.87
N GLY A 175 -11.26 24.53 -9.66
CA GLY A 175 -12.63 24.87 -9.26
C GLY A 175 -12.88 26.38 -9.17
N ALA A 176 -11.88 27.15 -8.73
CA ALA A 176 -11.99 28.61 -8.66
C ALA A 176 -11.90 29.30 -10.04
N GLY A 177 -11.24 28.69 -11.03
CA GLY A 177 -11.12 29.24 -12.38
C GLY A 177 -12.38 29.05 -13.25
N ALA A 178 -13.13 27.97 -13.05
CA ALA A 178 -14.30 27.63 -13.88
C ALA A 178 -15.57 28.42 -13.52
N SER A 179 -15.64 29.02 -12.33
CA SER A 179 -16.85 29.71 -11.86
C SER A 179 -17.02 31.15 -12.40
N SER A 180 -16.03 31.70 -13.12
CA SER A 180 -16.07 33.11 -13.57
C SER A 180 -16.50 33.34 -15.03
N SER A 181 -16.79 32.31 -15.82
CA SER A 181 -17.18 32.49 -17.23
C SER A 181 -18.69 32.55 -17.45
N LYS A 182 -19.24 33.77 -17.28
CA LYS A 182 -20.31 34.36 -18.11
C LYS A 182 -21.58 33.54 -18.33
N THR A 183 -22.52 33.70 -17.40
CA THR A 183 -23.97 33.60 -17.70
C THR A 183 -24.37 34.79 -18.57
N LYS A 184 -24.24 34.69 -19.90
CA LYS A 184 -24.87 35.65 -20.83
C LYS A 184 -26.28 35.14 -21.13
N VAL A 185 -27.23 35.50 -20.27
CA VAL A 185 -28.67 35.25 -20.49
C VAL A 185 -29.10 36.04 -21.72
N SER A 186 -29.19 35.36 -22.87
CA SER A 186 -29.71 35.91 -24.11
C SER A 186 -31.23 35.79 -24.10
N SER A 187 -31.92 36.80 -23.57
CA SER A 187 -33.36 36.95 -23.65
C SER A 187 -33.80 37.26 -25.10
N LYS A 188 -34.04 36.22 -25.90
CA LYS A 188 -34.86 36.33 -27.12
C LYS A 188 -36.27 35.85 -26.79
N LEU A 189 -37.16 36.79 -26.48
CA LEU A 189 -38.60 36.53 -26.49
C LEU A 189 -39.09 36.38 -27.94
N PRO A 190 -39.98 35.41 -28.25
CA PRO A 190 -40.66 35.37 -29.53
C PRO A 190 -41.77 36.44 -29.61
N PRO A 191 -42.04 37.00 -30.81
CA PRO A 191 -43.12 37.97 -30.99
C PRO A 191 -44.48 37.30 -30.89
N VAL A 192 -45.33 37.83 -30.03
CA VAL A 192 -46.77 37.53 -29.96
C VAL A 192 -47.43 38.16 -31.18
N LYS A 193 -48.05 37.34 -32.04
CA LYS A 193 -48.93 37.82 -33.12
C LYS A 193 -50.36 37.91 -32.56
N PHE A 194 -50.94 39.11 -32.65
CA PHE A 194 -52.39 39.34 -32.52
C PHE A 194 -53.03 39.24 -33.90
#